data_AF-A0A2K8U906-F1
#
_entry.id   AF-A0A2K8U906-F1
#
_cell.length_a   1.000
_cell.length_b   1.000
_cell.length_c   1.000
_cell.angle_alpha   90.00
_cell.angle_beta   90.00
_cell.angle_gamma   90.00
#
_symmetry.space_group_name_H-M   'P 1'
#
loop_
_entity.id
_entity.type
_entity.pdbx_description
1 polymer ?
#
loop_
_entity_poly.entity_id
_entity_poly.type
_entity_poly.pdbx_seq_one_letter_code
_entity_poly.pdbx_strand_id
1 'polypeptide(L)'
;MNTPRQWLTGTLPVRGLLLRITACWLGVGIAAAGEGAAPYMTRCEGLTRTSFDFITAYADGALRGDFRYGHLRFRFPPGLVATADLRQLAQECESAYQDINRRFDMAYQKVIEIFLYPLEHEGRVWYALPCLGRAHRDQIHVAYRNRLEHGHIQHEMVHLMVEPLHQFAPPDSIPALLIEGLAEYVVDAPWGIDLDAWVTGSIALGRFVGLDSLLRDSSFRSANPIVAYTEAGSFVRYLVTRYGLEALKGLMAKPSFSATYGKTLGTLEADWLNVISGAVAKGDQQGLIEYRIALGDRVLSPEALARTPWIGLELADATDHLVVERVAPGSPAADVDVRSGDAVLAVNEEPLSAGDAWKIGRALEDRAPGERLSLLVGREDDIWRLQLVVRTNPTWVIH
;
A
#
# COMPACT_ATOMS: atom_id res chain seq x y z
N MET A 1 -6.49 -47.96 5.10
CA MET A 1 -7.84 -47.51 4.69
C MET A 1 -7.89 -46.01 4.92
N ASN A 2 -7.52 -45.24 3.88
CA ASN A 2 -7.56 -43.78 3.92
C ASN A 2 -8.74 -43.34 3.07
N THR A 3 -9.72 -42.69 3.70
CA THR A 3 -10.86 -42.05 3.06
C THR A 3 -10.40 -40.84 2.23
N PRO A 4 -10.87 -40.66 0.98
CA PRO A 4 -10.63 -39.44 0.21
C PRO A 4 -11.49 -38.30 0.78
N ARG A 5 -10.90 -37.11 0.97
CA ARG A 5 -11.66 -35.89 1.27
C ARG A 5 -12.37 -35.45 -0.01
N GLN A 6 -13.70 -35.41 0.02
CA GLN A 6 -14.52 -34.79 -1.02
C GLN A 6 -14.36 -33.27 -0.94
N TRP A 7 -13.93 -32.65 -2.04
CA TRP A 7 -14.01 -31.20 -2.21
C TRP A 7 -15.44 -30.83 -2.62
N LEU A 8 -16.06 -29.97 -1.81
CA LEU A 8 -17.41 -29.46 -2.03
C LEU A 8 -17.43 -28.56 -3.27
N THR A 9 -18.24 -28.94 -4.25
CA THR A 9 -18.68 -28.08 -5.36
C THR A 9 -19.53 -26.94 -4.78
N GLY A 10 -18.91 -25.78 -4.57
CA GLY A 10 -19.60 -24.55 -4.19
C GLY A 10 -18.80 -23.37 -4.70
N THR A 11 -19.46 -22.45 -5.39
CA THR A 11 -18.90 -21.13 -5.73
C THR A 11 -18.54 -20.41 -4.42
N LEU A 12 -17.25 -20.43 -4.07
CA LEU A 12 -16.71 -19.79 -2.87
C LEU A 12 -16.19 -18.39 -3.23
N PRO A 13 -16.32 -17.41 -2.32
CA PRO A 13 -15.85 -16.05 -2.55
C PRO A 13 -14.32 -16.02 -2.62
N VAL A 14 -13.80 -15.66 -3.80
CA VAL A 14 -12.38 -15.52 -4.13
C VAL A 14 -11.90 -14.13 -3.70
N ARG A 15 -10.77 -13.99 -3.00
CA ARG A 15 -10.29 -12.69 -2.44
C ARG A 15 -8.89 -12.31 -2.94
N GLY A 16 -8.79 -11.41 -3.91
CA GLY A 16 -7.56 -10.91 -4.59
C GLY A 16 -6.41 -10.36 -3.73
N LEU A 17 -5.17 -10.69 -4.09
CA LEU A 17 -3.87 -10.16 -3.68
C LEU A 17 -2.92 -10.11 -4.90
N LEU A 18 -2.64 -8.91 -5.40
CA LEU A 18 -1.76 -8.74 -6.53
C LEU A 18 -0.27 -8.84 -6.17
N LEU A 19 0.47 -9.48 -7.06
CA LEU A 19 1.91 -9.32 -7.24
C LEU A 19 2.20 -8.19 -8.23
N ARG A 20 1.85 -6.97 -7.82
CA ARG A 20 2.38 -5.74 -8.42
C ARG A 20 2.96 -4.92 -7.29
N ILE A 21 4.12 -4.32 -7.55
CA ILE A 21 4.67 -3.25 -6.74
C ILE A 21 3.66 -2.11 -6.73
N THR A 22 2.85 -2.03 -5.68
CA THR A 22 1.84 -0.99 -5.58
C THR A 22 2.53 0.29 -5.14
N ALA A 23 2.71 1.21 -6.10
CA ALA A 23 3.12 2.58 -5.82
C ALA A 23 2.05 3.39 -5.04
N CYS A 24 0.84 2.83 -4.83
CA CYS A 24 -0.22 3.46 -4.03
C CYS A 24 0.21 3.66 -2.56
N TRP A 25 1.07 2.79 -2.03
CA TRP A 25 1.55 2.91 -0.65
C TRP A 25 2.53 4.07 -0.41
N LEU A 26 3.03 4.72 -1.46
CA LEU A 26 4.26 5.50 -1.36
C LEU A 26 4.04 7.00 -1.22
N GLY A 27 2.80 7.50 -1.30
CA GLY A 27 2.44 8.91 -1.05
C GLY A 27 3.44 9.96 -1.56
N VAL A 28 4.12 9.69 -2.69
CA VAL A 28 5.13 10.61 -3.22
C VAL A 28 4.38 11.74 -3.90
N GLY A 29 3.87 12.66 -3.09
CA GLY A 29 3.48 13.99 -3.52
C GLY A 29 4.68 14.62 -4.22
N ILE A 30 4.54 14.83 -5.52
CA ILE A 30 5.51 15.59 -6.31
C ILE A 30 5.32 17.05 -5.94
N ALA A 31 6.24 17.59 -5.12
CA ALA A 31 6.55 19.01 -5.09
C ALA A 31 8.01 19.21 -4.63
N ALA A 32 8.82 19.72 -5.56
CA ALA A 32 10.14 20.35 -5.41
C ALA A 32 11.33 19.47 -4.96
N ALA A 33 12.01 18.86 -5.96
CA ALA A 33 13.45 18.65 -5.89
C ALA A 33 14.15 19.67 -6.81
N GLY A 34 15.13 20.36 -6.24
CA GLY A 34 15.92 21.41 -6.88
C GLY A 34 16.74 20.94 -8.09
N GLU A 35 17.28 21.95 -8.77
CA GLU A 35 18.08 21.96 -10.00
C GLU A 35 18.81 20.65 -10.31
N GLY A 36 18.17 19.80 -11.13
CA GLY A 36 18.74 18.53 -11.62
C GLY A 36 17.72 17.59 -12.26
N ALA A 37 16.43 17.70 -11.94
CA ALA A 37 15.34 16.84 -12.43
C ALA A 37 14.63 17.34 -13.72
N ALA A 38 15.28 18.21 -14.50
CA ALA A 38 14.62 18.97 -15.57
C ALA A 38 14.03 18.16 -16.76
N PRO A 39 14.52 16.97 -17.16
CA PRO A 39 13.90 16.26 -18.29
C PRO A 39 12.66 15.42 -17.93
N TYR A 40 12.41 15.11 -16.65
CA TYR A 40 11.31 14.20 -16.24
C TYR A 40 10.09 14.93 -15.65
N MET A 41 10.29 16.12 -15.07
CA MET A 41 9.23 16.97 -14.50
C MET A 41 8.21 17.47 -15.54
N THR A 42 8.65 17.83 -16.75
CA THR A 42 7.77 18.31 -17.83
C THR A 42 6.80 17.23 -18.35
N ARG A 43 7.14 15.94 -18.16
CA ARG A 43 6.30 14.81 -18.57
C ARG A 43 5.23 14.49 -17.51
N CYS A 44 5.47 14.83 -16.25
CA CYS A 44 4.59 14.53 -15.12
C CYS A 44 3.40 15.49 -15.00
N GLU A 45 3.55 16.79 -15.26
CA GLU A 45 2.40 17.72 -15.24
C GLU A 45 1.34 17.35 -16.29
N GLY A 46 1.79 16.91 -17.49
CA GLY A 46 0.91 16.44 -18.56
C GLY A 46 0.17 15.14 -18.21
N LEU A 47 0.89 14.15 -17.66
CA LEU A 47 0.30 12.87 -17.24
C LEU A 47 -0.65 13.03 -16.06
N THR A 48 -0.30 13.85 -15.06
CA THR A 48 -1.14 14.18 -13.90
C THR A 48 -2.45 14.81 -14.36
N ARG A 49 -2.39 15.83 -15.21
CA ARG A 49 -3.60 16.49 -15.72
C ARG A 49 -4.47 15.58 -16.57
N THR A 50 -3.85 14.85 -17.51
CA THR A 50 -4.58 13.90 -18.37
C THR A 50 -5.24 12.79 -17.55
N SER A 51 -4.56 12.31 -16.51
CA SER A 51 -5.11 11.29 -15.61
C SER A 51 -6.23 11.85 -14.74
N PHE A 52 -6.08 13.08 -14.22
CA PHE A 52 -7.12 13.78 -13.48
C PHE A 52 -8.40 13.97 -14.30
N ASP A 53 -8.27 14.49 -15.53
CA ASP A 53 -9.40 14.70 -16.43
C ASP A 53 -10.10 13.37 -16.74
N PHE A 54 -9.33 12.31 -17.01
CA PHE A 54 -9.87 10.96 -17.24
C PHE A 54 -10.61 10.42 -16.01
N ILE A 55 -9.99 10.45 -14.83
CA ILE A 55 -10.54 9.87 -13.60
C ILE A 55 -11.80 10.60 -13.16
N THR A 56 -11.85 11.93 -13.33
CA THR A 56 -13.04 12.74 -13.05
C THR A 56 -14.18 12.36 -14.00
N ALA A 57 -13.92 12.32 -15.31
CA ALA A 57 -14.93 11.92 -16.29
C ALA A 57 -15.40 10.47 -16.10
N TYR A 58 -14.49 9.56 -15.73
CA TYR A 58 -14.83 8.17 -15.40
C TYR A 58 -15.70 8.10 -14.15
N ALA A 59 -15.40 8.89 -13.12
CA ALA A 59 -16.19 8.95 -11.90
C ALA A 59 -17.64 9.38 -12.18
N ASP A 60 -17.83 10.43 -12.98
CA ASP A 60 -19.15 10.95 -13.33
C ASP A 60 -19.94 9.97 -14.22
N GLY A 61 -19.26 9.29 -15.15
CA GLY A 61 -19.91 8.44 -16.14
C GLY A 61 -20.16 6.99 -15.68
N ALA A 62 -19.17 6.38 -15.05
CA ALA A 62 -19.10 4.93 -14.83
C ALA A 62 -19.33 4.50 -13.38
N LEU A 63 -19.01 5.34 -12.38
CA LEU A 63 -19.17 5.03 -10.95
C LEU A 63 -20.60 5.23 -10.46
N ARG A 64 -21.52 4.47 -11.06
CA ARG A 64 -22.98 4.55 -10.83
C ARG A 64 -23.46 3.74 -9.63
N GLY A 65 -22.65 2.83 -9.10
CA GLY A 65 -22.92 2.17 -7.83
C GLY A 65 -22.89 3.19 -6.69
N ASP A 66 -23.80 3.02 -5.73
CA ASP A 66 -23.90 3.84 -4.52
C ASP A 66 -24.23 2.94 -3.34
N PHE A 67 -23.36 2.93 -2.34
CA PHE A 67 -23.55 2.15 -1.13
C PHE A 67 -23.17 2.99 0.08
N ARG A 68 -24.06 3.06 1.08
CA ARG A 68 -23.85 3.83 2.30
C ARG A 68 -23.78 2.93 3.51
N TYR A 69 -22.84 3.23 4.40
CA TYR A 69 -22.69 2.54 5.67
C TYR A 69 -22.09 3.51 6.69
N GLY A 70 -22.82 3.81 7.77
CA GLY A 70 -22.37 4.77 8.78
C GLY A 70 -22.03 6.13 8.17
N HIS A 71 -20.78 6.56 8.35
CA HIS A 71 -20.22 7.82 7.87
C HIS A 71 -19.56 7.70 6.49
N LEU A 72 -19.79 6.60 5.77
CA LEU A 72 -19.12 6.31 4.51
C LEU A 72 -20.11 6.16 3.37
N ARG A 73 -19.72 6.65 2.19
CA ARG A 73 -20.43 6.45 0.93
C ARG A 73 -19.47 5.95 -0.13
N PHE A 74 -19.72 4.76 -0.65
CA PHE A 74 -18.92 4.14 -1.70
C PHE A 74 -19.52 4.37 -3.08
N ARG A 75 -18.68 4.76 -4.04
CA ARG A 75 -18.99 4.92 -5.46
C ARG A 75 -18.12 3.98 -6.28
N PHE A 76 -18.73 3.15 -7.12
CA PHE A 76 -18.05 2.07 -7.84
C PHE A 76 -18.78 1.73 -9.15
N PRO A 77 -18.14 1.12 -10.17
CA PRO A 77 -18.83 0.58 -11.33
C PRO A 77 -19.72 -0.60 -10.91
N PRO A 78 -20.94 -0.74 -11.46
CA PRO A 78 -21.75 -1.92 -11.24
C PRO A 78 -20.98 -3.20 -11.59
N GLY A 79 -20.99 -4.18 -10.68
CA GLY A 79 -20.32 -5.47 -10.87
C GLY A 79 -18.84 -5.51 -10.47
N LEU A 80 -18.23 -4.39 -10.07
CA LEU A 80 -16.83 -4.37 -9.62
C LEU A 80 -16.59 -5.19 -8.33
N VAL A 81 -17.54 -5.12 -7.39
CA VAL A 81 -17.42 -5.73 -6.06
C VAL A 81 -18.74 -6.41 -5.68
N ALA A 82 -18.65 -7.61 -5.11
CA ALA A 82 -19.82 -8.30 -4.58
C ALA A 82 -20.37 -7.58 -3.34
N THR A 83 -21.69 -7.60 -3.15
CA THR A 83 -22.33 -6.86 -2.05
C THR A 83 -21.83 -7.29 -0.66
N ALA A 84 -21.50 -8.57 -0.48
CA ALA A 84 -20.96 -9.07 0.78
C ALA A 84 -19.57 -8.49 1.08
N ASP A 85 -18.67 -8.49 0.09
CA ASP A 85 -17.32 -7.95 0.23
C ASP A 85 -17.33 -6.43 0.42
N LEU A 86 -18.22 -5.73 -0.29
CA LEU A 86 -18.42 -4.28 -0.10
C LEU A 86 -18.91 -3.96 1.31
N ARG A 87 -19.82 -4.75 1.88
CA ARG A 87 -20.29 -4.57 3.25
C ARG A 87 -19.16 -4.82 4.25
N GLN A 88 -18.35 -5.86 4.05
CA GLN A 88 -17.20 -6.12 4.92
C GLN A 88 -16.20 -4.96 4.86
N LEU A 89 -15.84 -4.51 3.66
CA LEU A 89 -14.97 -3.35 3.47
C LEU A 89 -15.52 -2.11 4.18
N ALA A 90 -16.81 -1.82 4.00
CA ALA A 90 -17.45 -0.67 4.63
C ALA A 90 -17.46 -0.75 6.16
N GLN A 91 -17.59 -1.95 6.73
CA GLN A 91 -17.47 -2.18 8.17
C GLN A 91 -16.05 -1.92 8.69
N GLU A 92 -15.05 -2.40 7.98
CA GLU A 92 -13.63 -2.17 8.30
C GLU A 92 -13.29 -0.67 8.24
N CYS A 93 -13.74 0.02 7.19
CA CYS A 93 -13.54 1.47 7.05
C CYS A 93 -14.31 2.27 8.11
N GLU A 94 -15.55 1.90 8.46
CA GLU A 94 -16.33 2.59 9.50
C GLU A 94 -15.70 2.39 10.88
N SER A 95 -15.17 1.20 11.15
CA SER A 95 -14.40 0.95 12.36
C SER A 95 -13.16 1.84 12.43
N ALA A 96 -12.46 2.04 11.31
CA ALA A 96 -11.31 2.95 11.24
C ALA A 96 -11.72 4.41 11.44
N TYR A 97 -12.82 4.86 10.83
CA TYR A 97 -13.37 6.21 11.04
C TYR A 97 -13.64 6.48 12.53
N GLN A 98 -14.30 5.54 13.20
CA GLN A 98 -14.60 5.64 14.63
C GLN A 98 -13.31 5.60 15.46
N ASP A 99 -12.36 4.75 15.08
CA ASP A 99 -11.09 4.66 15.77
C ASP A 99 -10.27 5.96 15.69
N ILE A 100 -10.15 6.56 14.50
CA ILE A 100 -9.48 7.84 14.30
C ILE A 100 -10.13 8.92 15.17
N ASN A 101 -11.47 9.03 15.16
CA ASN A 101 -12.18 9.98 16.03
C ASN A 101 -11.84 9.79 17.52
N ARG A 102 -11.88 8.54 18.02
CA ARG A 102 -11.54 8.24 19.42
C ARG A 102 -10.08 8.51 19.74
N ARG A 103 -9.17 8.04 18.88
CA ARG A 103 -7.72 8.10 19.07
C ARG A 103 -7.21 9.54 19.09
N PHE A 104 -7.88 10.44 18.36
CA PHE A 104 -7.52 11.85 18.30
C PHE A 104 -8.38 12.78 19.18
N ASP A 105 -9.35 12.23 19.92
CA ASP A 105 -10.37 12.99 20.67
C ASP A 105 -11.04 14.06 19.79
N MET A 106 -11.53 13.61 18.64
CA MET A 106 -12.16 14.46 17.63
C MET A 106 -13.67 14.22 17.58
N ALA A 107 -14.38 15.26 17.13
CA ALA A 107 -15.79 15.22 16.78
C ALA A 107 -15.98 15.37 15.26
N TYR A 108 -15.19 14.65 14.46
CA TYR A 108 -15.38 14.64 13.01
C TYR A 108 -16.65 13.86 12.68
N GLN A 109 -17.58 14.50 11.96
CA GLN A 109 -18.93 13.96 11.69
C GLN A 109 -19.30 13.99 10.19
N LYS A 110 -18.37 14.39 9.32
CA LYS A 110 -18.65 14.44 7.88
C LYS A 110 -18.72 13.03 7.29
N VAL A 111 -19.49 12.90 6.21
CA VAL A 111 -19.50 11.70 5.37
C VAL A 111 -18.29 11.75 4.44
N ILE A 112 -17.52 10.66 4.41
CA ILE A 112 -16.39 10.50 3.47
C ILE A 112 -16.88 9.71 2.25
N GLU A 113 -16.68 10.28 1.06
CA GLU A 113 -16.99 9.57 -0.19
C GLU A 113 -15.77 8.78 -0.67
N ILE A 114 -15.93 7.47 -0.89
CA ILE A 114 -14.87 6.56 -1.30
C ILE A 114 -15.16 6.06 -2.72
N PHE A 115 -14.30 6.41 -3.67
CA PHE A 115 -14.41 6.01 -5.06
C PHE A 115 -13.52 4.79 -5.32
N LEU A 116 -14.16 3.67 -5.65
CA LEU A 116 -13.49 2.41 -5.99
C LEU A 116 -13.40 2.28 -7.52
N TYR A 117 -12.18 2.25 -8.04
CA TYR A 117 -11.89 2.11 -9.46
C TYR A 117 -11.47 0.67 -9.79
N PRO A 118 -11.78 0.14 -10.98
CA PRO A 118 -11.16 -1.09 -11.45
C PRO A 118 -9.64 -0.99 -11.43
N LEU A 119 -8.99 -2.11 -11.10
CA LEU A 119 -7.54 -2.18 -10.99
C LEU A 119 -6.79 -1.73 -12.24
N GLU A 120 -7.34 -1.91 -13.44
CA GLU A 120 -6.71 -1.41 -14.69
C GLU A 120 -6.54 0.12 -14.73
N HIS A 121 -7.25 0.86 -13.87
CA HIS A 121 -7.14 2.31 -13.77
C HIS A 121 -6.20 2.77 -12.65
N GLU A 122 -5.58 1.86 -11.91
CA GLU A 122 -4.71 2.17 -10.78
C GLU A 122 -3.65 3.22 -11.09
N GLY A 123 -2.91 3.07 -12.19
CA GLY A 123 -1.91 4.05 -12.59
C GLY A 123 -2.51 5.44 -12.81
N ARG A 124 -3.68 5.53 -13.43
CA ARG A 124 -4.38 6.81 -13.68
C ARG A 124 -4.92 7.41 -12.37
N VAL A 125 -5.48 6.60 -11.48
CA VAL A 125 -5.88 7.05 -10.14
C VAL A 125 -4.68 7.66 -9.44
N TRP A 126 -3.56 6.93 -9.41
CA TRP A 126 -2.33 7.36 -8.76
C TRP A 126 -1.81 8.70 -9.30
N TYR A 127 -1.65 8.84 -10.62
CA TYR A 127 -1.23 10.11 -11.23
C TYR A 127 -2.22 11.26 -10.98
N ALA A 128 -3.50 10.97 -10.76
CA ALA A 128 -4.53 11.98 -10.50
C ALA A 128 -4.60 12.42 -9.02
N LEU A 129 -4.15 11.60 -8.07
CA LEU A 129 -4.29 11.82 -6.62
C LEU A 129 -3.87 13.24 -6.15
N PRO A 130 -2.72 13.81 -6.58
CA PRO A 130 -2.34 15.15 -6.16
C PRO A 130 -3.34 16.24 -6.56
N CYS A 131 -4.06 16.06 -7.66
CA CYS A 131 -5.11 16.97 -8.10
C CYS A 131 -6.45 16.66 -7.41
N LEU A 132 -6.78 15.39 -7.24
CA LEU A 132 -8.02 14.94 -6.57
C LEU A 132 -8.07 15.42 -5.11
N GLY A 133 -7.00 15.21 -4.33
CA GLY A 133 -6.95 15.65 -2.93
C GLY A 133 -7.07 17.16 -2.74
N ARG A 134 -6.61 17.96 -3.72
CA ARG A 134 -6.77 19.43 -3.71
C ARG A 134 -8.17 19.88 -4.12
N ALA A 135 -8.76 19.25 -5.12
CA ALA A 135 -10.07 19.61 -5.67
C ALA A 135 -11.25 19.07 -4.83
N HIS A 136 -11.06 17.94 -4.14
CA HIS A 136 -12.12 17.17 -3.50
C HIS A 136 -11.70 16.67 -2.11
N ARG A 137 -11.63 17.60 -1.14
CA ARG A 137 -11.07 17.38 0.21
C ARG A 137 -11.84 16.45 1.16
N ASP A 138 -12.99 15.90 0.76
CA ASP A 138 -13.76 14.93 1.55
C ASP A 138 -13.93 13.60 0.76
N GLN A 139 -13.04 13.33 -0.20
CA GLN A 139 -13.09 12.18 -1.09
C GLN A 139 -11.80 11.36 -1.04
N ILE A 140 -11.94 10.04 -1.06
CA ILE A 140 -10.86 9.06 -1.17
C ILE A 140 -11.00 8.34 -2.50
N HIS A 141 -9.94 8.29 -3.31
CA HIS A 141 -9.94 7.64 -4.62
C HIS A 141 -8.96 6.48 -4.62
N VAL A 142 -9.44 5.25 -4.81
CA VAL A 142 -8.60 4.05 -4.72
C VAL A 142 -8.93 3.02 -5.80
N ALA A 143 -7.89 2.35 -6.31
CA ALA A 143 -8.09 1.17 -7.13
C ALA A 143 -8.51 -0.01 -6.25
N TYR A 144 -9.65 -0.61 -6.57
CA TYR A 144 -10.14 -1.81 -5.90
C TYR A 144 -9.42 -3.03 -6.45
N ARG A 145 -8.63 -3.63 -5.57
CA ARG A 145 -8.17 -5.01 -5.64
C ARG A 145 -9.19 -5.76 -4.79
N ASN A 146 -9.68 -6.94 -5.20
CA ASN A 146 -10.78 -7.66 -4.52
C ASN A 146 -10.58 -7.84 -3.00
N ARG A 147 -9.37 -7.58 -2.50
CA ARG A 147 -9.12 -7.02 -1.17
C ARG A 147 -8.19 -5.80 -1.27
N LEU A 148 -8.51 -4.69 -0.60
CA LEU A 148 -7.57 -3.58 -0.49
C LEU A 148 -6.40 -4.01 0.40
N GLU A 149 -5.17 -3.63 0.03
CA GLU A 149 -4.02 -3.83 0.92
C GLU A 149 -4.35 -3.16 2.27
N HIS A 150 -4.22 -3.92 3.36
CA HIS A 150 -4.61 -3.46 4.71
C HIS A 150 -4.00 -2.10 5.01
N GLY A 151 -4.83 -1.13 5.42
CA GLY A 151 -4.38 0.17 5.87
C GLY A 151 -4.51 1.31 4.85
N HIS A 152 -4.64 1.06 3.54
CA HIS A 152 -4.59 2.15 2.55
C HIS A 152 -5.72 3.18 2.69
N ILE A 153 -6.98 2.73 2.79
CA ILE A 153 -8.09 3.68 3.02
C ILE A 153 -7.95 4.34 4.39
N GLN A 154 -7.49 3.60 5.41
CA GLN A 154 -7.31 4.13 6.76
C GLN A 154 -6.26 5.24 6.77
N HIS A 155 -5.14 5.05 6.06
CA HIS A 155 -4.09 6.05 5.86
C HIS A 155 -4.67 7.32 5.24
N GLU A 156 -5.33 7.21 4.08
CA GLU A 156 -5.93 8.38 3.39
C GLU A 156 -7.02 9.06 4.25
N MET A 157 -7.77 8.28 5.01
CA MET A 157 -8.81 8.78 5.91
C MET A 157 -8.22 9.67 7.02
N VAL A 158 -7.02 9.38 7.51
CA VAL A 158 -6.34 10.25 8.48
C VAL A 158 -6.12 11.63 7.89
N HIS A 159 -5.58 11.73 6.68
CA HIS A 159 -5.33 13.01 6.02
C HIS A 159 -6.58 13.90 5.93
N LEU A 160 -7.75 13.30 5.69
CA LEU A 160 -9.02 14.02 5.65
C LEU A 160 -9.53 14.41 7.05
N MET A 161 -9.45 13.48 8.01
CA MET A 161 -10.08 13.64 9.32
C MET A 161 -9.29 14.52 10.26
N VAL A 162 -7.96 14.58 10.12
CA VAL A 162 -7.07 15.32 11.01
C VAL A 162 -6.74 16.73 10.49
N GLU A 163 -7.28 17.16 9.36
CA GLU A 163 -7.23 18.56 8.90
C GLU A 163 -7.57 19.55 10.05
N PRO A 164 -8.60 19.32 10.90
CA PRO A 164 -8.91 20.20 12.02
C PRO A 164 -7.85 20.20 13.14
N LEU A 165 -6.97 19.20 13.25
CA LEU A 165 -5.89 19.21 14.25
C LEU A 165 -4.82 20.25 13.92
N HIS A 166 -4.74 20.67 12.67
CA HIS A 166 -3.75 21.64 12.18
C HIS A 166 -4.34 23.05 12.09
N GLN A 167 -5.36 23.36 12.90
CA GLN A 167 -6.21 24.56 12.89
C GLN A 167 -5.51 25.95 12.83
N PHE A 168 -4.18 26.02 12.72
CA PHE A 168 -3.39 27.25 12.56
C PHE A 168 -2.14 27.11 11.65
N ALA A 169 -1.92 25.97 11.01
CA ALA A 169 -0.78 25.72 10.15
C ALA A 169 -1.25 25.58 8.69
N PRO A 170 -0.67 26.30 7.71
CA PRO A 170 -0.94 26.05 6.30
C PRO A 170 -0.76 24.55 5.98
N PRO A 171 -1.59 23.94 5.11
CA PRO A 171 -1.47 22.51 4.77
C PRO A 171 -0.05 22.08 4.37
N ASP A 172 0.71 22.99 3.77
CA ASP A 172 2.08 22.77 3.30
C ASP A 172 3.17 23.03 4.36
N SER A 173 2.81 23.27 5.62
CA SER A 173 3.75 23.67 6.68
C SER A 173 4.11 22.56 7.68
N ILE A 174 3.46 21.41 7.57
CA ILE A 174 3.73 20.26 8.43
C ILE A 174 4.69 19.32 7.69
N PRO A 175 5.85 18.98 8.28
CA PRO A 175 6.79 18.07 7.67
C PRO A 175 6.17 16.72 7.31
N ALA A 176 6.56 16.16 6.16
CA ALA A 176 6.14 14.84 5.69
C ALA A 176 6.31 13.75 6.77
N LEU A 177 7.43 13.79 7.51
CA LEU A 177 7.69 12.92 8.67
C LEU A 177 6.53 12.85 9.66
N LEU A 178 5.85 13.97 9.92
CA LEU A 178 4.79 14.00 10.93
C LEU A 178 3.42 13.66 10.35
N ILE A 179 3.10 14.16 9.15
CA ILE A 179 1.77 13.93 8.55
C ILE A 179 1.63 12.49 8.04
N GLU A 180 2.63 11.96 7.35
CA GLU A 180 2.63 10.56 6.91
C GLU A 180 2.82 9.62 8.11
N GLY A 181 3.65 10.02 9.08
CA GLY A 181 3.81 9.27 10.32
C GLY A 181 2.52 9.18 11.14
N LEU A 182 1.65 10.20 11.09
CA LEU A 182 0.34 10.15 11.74
C LEU A 182 -0.59 9.13 11.08
N ALA A 183 -0.60 9.11 9.75
CA ALA A 183 -1.39 8.18 8.97
C ALA A 183 -0.91 6.73 9.21
N GLU A 184 0.40 6.50 9.19
CA GLU A 184 0.99 5.19 9.49
C GLU A 184 0.78 4.75 10.95
N TYR A 185 0.86 5.65 11.92
CA TYR A 185 0.54 5.37 13.31
C TYR A 185 -0.89 4.83 13.48
N VAL A 186 -1.84 5.33 12.68
CA VAL A 186 -3.22 4.82 12.66
C VAL A 186 -3.30 3.44 12.03
N VAL A 187 -2.56 3.21 10.93
CA VAL A 187 -2.47 1.89 10.31
C VAL A 187 -1.87 0.86 11.29
N ASP A 188 -0.89 1.26 12.10
CA ASP A 188 -0.22 0.55 13.20
C ASP A 188 0.56 -0.72 12.83
N ALA A 189 0.01 -1.55 11.94
CA ALA A 189 0.62 -2.80 11.50
C ALA A 189 0.48 -2.97 9.97
N PRO A 190 1.21 -2.18 9.16
CA PRO A 190 1.17 -2.32 7.71
C PRO A 190 1.62 -3.72 7.28
N TRP A 191 0.80 -4.36 6.44
CA TRP A 191 0.90 -5.78 6.06
C TRP A 191 0.93 -6.77 7.24
N GLY A 192 0.33 -6.40 8.37
CA GLY A 192 0.28 -7.25 9.57
C GLY A 192 1.61 -7.32 10.33
N ILE A 193 2.57 -6.45 10.00
CA ILE A 193 3.85 -6.33 10.68
C ILE A 193 3.82 -5.04 11.49
N ASP A 194 4.12 -5.15 12.79
CA ASP A 194 4.21 -4.02 13.70
C ASP A 194 5.22 -2.95 13.20
N LEU A 195 4.86 -1.67 13.32
CA LEU A 195 5.71 -0.56 12.87
C LEU A 195 7.14 -0.60 13.45
N ASP A 196 7.32 -0.98 14.72
CA ASP A 196 8.65 -1.03 15.34
C ASP A 196 9.47 -2.18 14.73
N ALA A 197 8.81 -3.30 14.41
CA ALA A 197 9.46 -4.43 13.73
C ALA A 197 9.87 -4.11 12.29
N TRP A 198 9.13 -3.24 11.59
CA TRP A 198 9.55 -2.69 10.30
C TRP A 198 10.86 -1.90 10.41
N VAL A 199 10.96 -1.06 11.44
CA VAL A 199 12.12 -0.18 11.64
C VAL A 199 13.35 -1.00 12.04
N THR A 200 13.23 -1.92 13.00
CA THR A 200 14.36 -2.79 13.38
C THR A 200 14.79 -3.71 12.24
N GLY A 201 13.84 -4.21 11.43
CA GLY A 201 14.14 -4.94 10.20
C GLY A 201 14.91 -4.08 9.18
N SER A 202 14.50 -2.83 8.99
CA SER A 202 15.19 -1.87 8.11
C SER A 202 16.60 -1.54 8.60
N ILE A 203 16.79 -1.39 9.92
CA ILE A 203 18.11 -1.21 10.55
C ILE A 203 19.01 -2.42 10.29
N ALA A 204 18.49 -3.65 10.48
CA ALA A 204 19.24 -4.89 10.25
C ALA A 204 19.72 -5.03 8.80
N LEU A 205 18.97 -4.47 7.84
CA LEU A 205 19.32 -4.43 6.43
C LEU A 205 20.23 -3.24 6.05
N GLY A 206 20.61 -2.40 7.01
CA GLY A 206 21.41 -1.20 6.76
C GLY A 206 20.66 -0.13 5.96
N ARG A 207 19.33 -0.09 6.05
CA ARG A 207 18.46 0.79 5.26
C ARG A 207 17.87 1.96 6.04
N PHE A 208 18.14 2.04 7.34
CA PHE A 208 17.62 3.08 8.23
C PHE A 208 17.93 4.51 7.74
N VAL A 209 16.97 5.42 7.86
CA VAL A 209 17.15 6.83 7.51
C VAL A 209 16.96 7.72 8.76
N GLY A 210 17.99 8.49 9.12
CA GLY A 210 17.89 9.40 10.26
C GLY A 210 16.75 10.42 10.11
N LEU A 211 16.06 10.71 11.21
CA LEU A 211 14.92 11.63 11.30
C LEU A 211 15.28 13.06 10.90
N ASP A 212 16.53 13.52 11.09
CA ASP A 212 17.00 14.81 10.57
C ASP A 212 16.96 14.86 9.03
N SER A 213 17.11 13.71 8.36
CA SER A 213 16.88 13.58 6.93
C SER A 213 15.39 13.56 6.62
N LEU A 214 14.62 12.69 7.29
CA LEU A 214 13.18 12.54 7.03
C LEU A 214 12.35 13.77 7.36
N LEU A 215 12.81 14.65 8.26
CA LEU A 215 12.16 15.93 8.56
C LEU A 215 12.15 16.88 7.35
N ARG A 216 13.07 16.70 6.39
CA ARG A 216 13.10 17.49 5.16
C ARG A 216 12.25 16.80 4.11
N ASP A 217 11.16 17.45 3.69
CA ASP A 217 10.21 16.91 2.71
C ASP A 217 10.87 16.37 1.44
N SER A 218 11.86 17.07 0.88
CA SER A 218 12.57 16.61 -0.32
C SER A 218 13.35 15.31 -0.08
N SER A 219 13.97 15.17 1.08
CA SER A 219 14.67 13.95 1.49
C SER A 219 13.69 12.82 1.79
N PHE A 220 12.59 13.09 2.51
CA PHE A 220 11.54 12.12 2.78
C PHE A 220 10.98 11.51 1.50
N ARG A 221 10.65 12.37 0.53
CA ARG A 221 10.07 11.98 -0.77
C ARG A 221 11.06 11.27 -1.69
N SER A 222 12.36 11.40 -1.45
CA SER A 222 13.42 10.70 -2.20
C SER A 222 13.92 9.43 -1.50
N ALA A 223 13.56 9.23 -0.23
CA ALA A 223 13.94 8.05 0.53
C ALA A 223 13.10 6.84 0.11
N ASN A 224 13.59 5.63 0.40
CA ASN A 224 12.82 4.41 0.18
C ASN A 224 11.49 4.54 0.95
N PRO A 225 10.36 4.50 0.25
CA PRO A 225 9.09 4.88 0.87
C PRO A 225 8.51 3.79 1.78
N ILE A 226 8.98 2.53 1.70
CA ILE A 226 8.67 1.54 2.74
C ILE A 226 9.39 1.91 4.04
N VAL A 227 10.64 2.36 3.95
CA VAL A 227 11.45 2.76 5.11
C VAL A 227 10.92 4.06 5.71
N ALA A 228 10.79 5.12 4.91
CA ALA A 228 10.46 6.46 5.39
C ALA A 228 9.09 6.50 6.11
N TYR A 229 8.08 5.80 5.57
CA TYR A 229 6.73 5.78 6.13
C TYR A 229 6.68 4.96 7.42
N THR A 230 7.29 3.77 7.44
CA THR A 230 7.28 2.92 8.64
C THR A 230 8.11 3.51 9.78
N GLU A 231 9.23 4.16 9.49
CA GLU A 231 10.01 4.95 10.46
C GLU A 231 9.22 6.13 11.00
N ALA A 232 8.54 6.89 10.12
CA ALA A 232 7.67 7.99 10.52
C ALA A 232 6.53 7.52 11.43
N GLY A 233 5.86 6.42 11.07
CA GLY A 233 4.78 5.82 11.84
C GLY A 233 5.22 5.38 13.23
N SER A 234 6.32 4.60 13.29
CA SER A 234 6.89 4.14 14.56
C SER A 234 7.35 5.30 15.44
N PHE A 235 7.97 6.34 14.87
CA PHE A 235 8.40 7.51 15.63
C PHE A 235 7.21 8.32 16.17
N VAL A 236 6.17 8.56 15.36
CA VAL A 236 4.93 9.22 15.82
C VAL A 236 4.25 8.38 16.90
N ARG A 237 4.22 7.05 16.76
CA ARG A 237 3.74 6.13 17.80
C ARG A 237 4.48 6.32 19.12
N TYR A 238 5.81 6.42 19.07
CA TYR A 238 6.63 6.71 20.25
C TYR A 238 6.28 8.06 20.88
N LEU A 239 6.13 9.12 20.08
CA LEU A 239 5.76 10.45 20.59
C LEU A 239 4.41 10.41 21.32
N VAL A 240 3.38 9.81 20.71
CA VAL A 240 2.05 9.71 21.33
C VAL A 240 2.08 8.86 22.58
N THR A 241 2.75 7.70 22.54
CA THR A 241 2.81 6.76 23.67
C THR A 241 3.57 7.35 24.85
N ARG A 242 4.66 8.08 24.59
CA ARG A 242 5.55 8.59 25.64
C ARG A 242 5.15 9.94 26.21
N TYR A 243 4.60 10.82 25.38
CA TYR A 243 4.34 12.23 25.69
C TYR A 243 2.85 12.61 25.61
N GLY A 244 2.01 11.72 25.10
CA GLY A 244 0.58 11.95 24.95
C GLY A 244 0.23 12.71 23.67
N LEU A 245 -1.04 12.58 23.29
CA LEU A 245 -1.56 13.15 22.05
C LEU A 245 -1.51 14.68 22.02
N GLU A 246 -1.80 15.35 23.13
CA GLU A 246 -1.84 16.82 23.19
C GLU A 246 -0.46 17.44 22.88
N ALA A 247 0.62 16.78 23.28
CA ALA A 247 1.97 17.20 22.91
C ALA A 247 2.19 17.06 21.39
N LEU A 248 1.74 15.96 20.78
CA LEU A 248 1.80 15.80 19.32
C LEU A 248 0.98 16.88 18.60
N LYS A 249 -0.26 17.16 19.03
CA LYS A 249 -1.08 18.26 18.46
C LYS A 249 -0.33 19.60 18.53
N GLY A 250 0.33 19.89 19.66
CA GLY A 250 1.19 21.06 19.82
C GLY A 250 2.36 21.11 18.83
N LEU A 251 3.03 19.97 18.60
CA LEU A 251 4.08 19.85 17.59
C LEU A 251 3.56 20.13 16.18
N MET A 252 2.41 19.56 15.82
CA MET A 252 1.80 19.73 14.49
C MET A 252 1.41 21.19 14.24
N ALA A 253 0.87 21.86 15.25
CA ALA A 253 0.48 23.27 15.15
C ALA A 253 1.69 24.22 15.05
N LYS A 254 2.81 23.89 15.71
CA LYS A 254 4.03 24.69 15.67
C LYS A 254 5.27 23.77 15.73
N PRO A 255 5.81 23.34 14.57
CA PRO A 255 6.90 22.36 14.50
C PRO A 255 8.17 22.81 15.23
N SER A 256 8.32 22.37 16.48
CA SER A 256 9.54 22.53 17.28
C SER A 256 9.61 21.44 18.35
N PHE A 257 10.47 20.45 18.10
CA PHE A 257 10.69 19.33 19.03
C PHE A 257 11.20 19.80 20.38
N SER A 258 12.18 20.72 20.40
CA SER A 258 12.76 21.24 21.64
C SER A 258 11.74 22.02 22.47
N ALA A 259 10.89 22.84 21.83
CA ALA A 259 9.86 23.58 22.55
C ALA A 259 8.74 22.68 23.08
N THR A 260 8.40 21.61 22.34
CA THR A 260 7.27 20.72 22.68
C THR A 260 7.66 19.66 23.71
N TYR A 261 8.82 19.02 23.52
CA TYR A 261 9.26 17.86 24.30
C TYR A 261 10.45 18.14 25.22
N GLY A 262 11.02 19.35 25.18
CA GLY A 262 12.24 19.68 25.92
C GLY A 262 13.49 18.94 25.42
N LYS A 263 13.43 18.34 24.22
CA LYS A 263 14.50 17.50 23.65
C LYS A 263 14.72 17.84 22.18
N THR A 264 15.96 17.71 21.73
CA THR A 264 16.29 17.80 20.29
C THR A 264 15.76 16.58 19.54
N LEU A 265 15.58 16.71 18.22
CA LEU A 265 15.15 15.59 17.38
C LEU A 265 16.09 14.39 17.51
N GLY A 266 17.42 14.61 17.44
CA GLY A 266 18.40 13.52 17.62
C GLY A 266 18.34 12.84 18.99
N THR A 267 17.97 13.56 20.07
CA THR A 267 17.76 12.92 21.39
C THR A 267 16.50 12.07 21.38
N LEU A 268 15.41 12.58 20.79
CA LEU A 268 14.16 11.83 20.65
C LEU A 268 14.33 10.59 19.77
N GLU A 269 15.11 10.70 18.70
CA GLU A 269 15.48 9.56 17.83
C GLU A 269 16.22 8.49 18.62
N ALA A 270 17.28 8.85 19.36
CA ALA A 270 18.03 7.90 20.16
C ALA A 270 17.17 7.22 21.23
N ASP A 271 16.32 7.98 21.92
CA ASP A 271 15.40 7.42 22.92
C ASP A 271 14.37 6.47 22.29
N TRP A 272 13.80 6.85 21.15
CA TRP A 272 12.88 6.03 20.37
C TRP A 272 13.53 4.71 19.94
N LEU A 273 14.72 4.78 19.31
CA LEU A 273 15.48 3.62 18.88
C LEU A 273 15.77 2.65 20.05
N ASN A 274 16.08 3.19 21.23
CA ASN A 274 16.24 2.38 22.43
C ASN A 274 14.94 1.67 22.84
N VAL A 275 13.80 2.37 22.81
CA VAL A 275 12.49 1.80 23.12
C VAL A 275 12.11 0.65 22.18
N ILE A 276 12.36 0.82 20.88
CA ILE A 276 11.94 -0.15 19.87
C ILE A 276 12.93 -1.30 19.64
N SER A 277 14.13 -1.24 20.23
CA SER A 277 15.24 -2.18 19.98
C SER A 277 14.88 -3.68 20.17
N GLY A 278 13.86 -3.98 20.98
CA GLY A 278 13.37 -5.35 21.21
C GLY A 278 12.24 -5.81 20.28
N ALA A 279 11.68 -4.92 19.45
CA ALA A 279 10.64 -5.28 18.49
C ALA A 279 11.27 -6.02 17.31
N VAL A 280 10.96 -7.30 17.14
CA VAL A 280 11.54 -8.12 16.07
C VAL A 280 10.45 -8.72 15.19
N ALA A 281 10.72 -8.77 13.89
CA ALA A 281 9.89 -9.47 12.92
C ALA A 281 9.77 -10.96 13.30
N LYS A 282 8.55 -11.51 13.21
CA LYS A 282 8.20 -12.87 13.61
C LYS A 282 8.01 -13.77 12.39
N GLY A 283 8.36 -15.05 12.50
CA GLY A 283 8.13 -16.00 11.41
C GLY A 283 8.82 -15.56 10.11
N ASP A 284 8.06 -15.46 9.02
CA ASP A 284 8.54 -15.05 7.70
C ASP A 284 8.44 -13.54 7.44
N GLN A 285 8.02 -12.75 8.43
CA GLN A 285 7.88 -11.30 8.32
C GLN A 285 9.17 -10.62 7.88
N GLN A 286 10.34 -11.11 8.31
CA GLN A 286 11.63 -10.56 7.88
C GLN A 286 11.83 -10.67 6.36
N GLY A 287 11.41 -11.78 5.75
CA GLY A 287 11.48 -11.94 4.29
C GLY A 287 10.50 -11.02 3.57
N LEU A 288 9.32 -10.77 4.15
CA LEU A 288 8.37 -9.79 3.62
C LEU A 288 8.93 -8.35 3.73
N ILE A 289 9.64 -8.02 4.82
CA ILE A 289 10.31 -6.73 4.98
C ILE A 289 11.37 -6.53 3.89
N GLU A 290 12.25 -7.50 3.72
CA GLU A 290 13.29 -7.50 2.68
C GLU A 290 12.69 -7.29 1.29
N TYR A 291 11.67 -8.08 0.97
CA TYR A 291 10.96 -7.99 -0.31
C TYR A 291 10.35 -6.60 -0.52
N ARG A 292 9.59 -6.08 0.44
CA ARG A 292 8.92 -4.78 0.30
C ARG A 292 9.92 -3.63 0.17
N ILE A 293 11.01 -3.64 0.95
CA ILE A 293 12.08 -2.63 0.80
C ILE A 293 12.70 -2.69 -0.60
N ALA A 294 12.97 -3.89 -1.13
CA ALA A 294 13.47 -4.05 -2.50
C ALA A 294 12.47 -3.51 -3.54
N LEU A 295 11.16 -3.70 -3.32
CA LEU A 295 10.13 -3.07 -4.15
C LEU A 295 10.19 -1.54 -4.08
N GLY A 296 10.39 -0.98 -2.89
CA GLY A 296 10.54 0.47 -2.67
C GLY A 296 11.71 1.06 -3.46
N ASP A 297 12.87 0.37 -3.47
CA ASP A 297 14.03 0.78 -4.26
C ASP A 297 13.72 0.80 -5.76
N ARG A 298 12.91 -0.17 -6.24
CA ARG A 298 12.52 -0.26 -7.64
C ARG A 298 11.63 0.91 -8.06
N VAL A 299 10.73 1.40 -7.20
CA VAL A 299 9.88 2.55 -7.55
C VAL A 299 10.70 3.83 -7.70
N LEU A 300 11.79 3.98 -6.94
CA LEU A 300 12.68 5.12 -7.05
C LEU A 300 13.57 5.09 -8.31
N SER A 301 13.61 3.97 -9.03
CA SER A 301 14.43 3.80 -10.24
C SER A 301 13.56 3.50 -11.47
N PRO A 302 13.35 4.48 -12.37
CA PRO A 302 12.60 4.26 -13.61
C PRO A 302 13.15 3.12 -14.46
N GLU A 303 14.47 2.93 -14.48
CA GLU A 303 15.11 1.81 -15.19
C GLU A 303 14.76 0.46 -14.55
N ALA A 304 14.86 0.37 -13.21
CA ALA A 304 14.54 -0.87 -12.52
C ALA A 304 13.05 -1.21 -12.66
N LEU A 305 12.17 -0.20 -12.60
CA LEU A 305 10.74 -0.35 -12.83
C LEU A 305 10.43 -0.85 -14.25
N ALA A 306 11.08 -0.29 -15.27
CA ALA A 306 10.93 -0.73 -16.66
C ALA A 306 11.41 -2.17 -16.90
N ARG A 307 12.28 -2.69 -16.03
CA ARG A 307 12.81 -4.07 -16.08
C ARG A 307 12.11 -5.02 -15.10
N THR A 308 10.96 -4.64 -14.55
CA THR A 308 10.26 -5.46 -13.55
C THR A 308 9.96 -6.86 -14.11
N PRO A 309 10.42 -7.94 -13.43
CA PRO A 309 10.16 -9.31 -13.85
C PRO A 309 8.67 -9.63 -13.73
N TRP A 310 8.16 -10.39 -14.69
CA TRP A 310 6.73 -10.55 -14.89
C TRP A 310 6.37 -11.92 -15.47
N ILE A 311 5.33 -12.52 -14.87
CA ILE A 311 4.72 -13.77 -15.34
C ILE A 311 3.22 -13.60 -15.66
N GLY A 312 2.63 -12.44 -15.38
CA GLY A 312 1.24 -12.11 -15.70
C GLY A 312 0.18 -12.80 -14.86
N LEU A 313 0.49 -13.09 -13.59
CA LEU A 313 -0.49 -13.57 -12.62
C LEU A 313 -0.93 -12.44 -11.70
N GLU A 314 -2.23 -12.40 -11.43
CA GLU A 314 -2.82 -11.72 -10.30
C GLU A 314 -3.42 -12.80 -9.42
N LEU A 315 -3.02 -12.80 -8.15
CA LEU A 315 -3.38 -13.83 -7.20
C LEU A 315 -4.44 -13.30 -6.24
N ALA A 316 -4.89 -14.17 -5.37
CA ALA A 316 -5.92 -13.98 -4.36
C ALA A 316 -5.60 -14.89 -3.18
N ASP A 317 -5.81 -14.42 -1.95
CA ASP A 317 -5.90 -15.29 -0.80
C ASP A 317 -7.24 -16.04 -0.83
N ALA A 318 -7.18 -17.36 -0.90
CA ALA A 318 -8.28 -18.22 -0.47
C ALA A 318 -8.18 -18.44 1.05
N THR A 319 -8.93 -19.41 1.59
CA THR A 319 -8.91 -19.68 3.04
C THR A 319 -7.55 -20.22 3.52
N ASP A 320 -6.91 -21.07 2.72
CA ASP A 320 -5.68 -21.79 3.07
C ASP A 320 -4.59 -21.75 1.99
N HIS A 321 -4.89 -21.27 0.78
CA HIS A 321 -3.97 -21.22 -0.35
C HIS A 321 -4.10 -19.91 -1.14
N LEU A 322 -3.21 -19.70 -2.11
CA LEU A 322 -3.35 -18.65 -3.10
C LEU A 322 -4.14 -19.17 -4.30
N VAL A 323 -5.02 -18.37 -4.88
CA VAL A 323 -5.75 -18.69 -6.11
C VAL A 323 -5.46 -17.64 -7.18
N VAL A 324 -5.42 -18.06 -8.44
CA VAL A 324 -5.27 -17.15 -9.57
C VAL A 324 -6.58 -16.40 -9.76
N GLU A 325 -6.53 -15.10 -9.58
CA GLU A 325 -7.67 -14.22 -9.81
C GLU A 325 -7.78 -13.85 -11.29
N ARG A 326 -6.67 -13.42 -11.88
CA ARG A 326 -6.60 -13.01 -13.27
C ARG A 326 -5.28 -13.43 -13.90
N VAL A 327 -5.36 -13.79 -15.17
CA VAL A 327 -4.21 -14.07 -16.01
C VAL A 327 -4.16 -13.01 -17.10
N ALA A 328 -3.04 -12.30 -17.17
CA ALA A 328 -2.86 -11.28 -18.19
C ALA A 328 -2.75 -11.94 -19.59
N PRO A 329 -3.49 -11.45 -20.61
CA PRO A 329 -3.38 -11.97 -21.97
C PRO A 329 -1.95 -11.88 -22.51
N GLY A 330 -1.49 -12.92 -23.22
CA GLY A 330 -0.13 -12.98 -23.80
C GLY A 330 1.00 -13.06 -22.78
N SER A 331 0.68 -13.35 -21.52
CA SER A 331 1.67 -13.49 -20.46
C SER A 331 2.30 -14.89 -20.42
N PRO A 332 3.46 -15.05 -19.75
CA PRO A 332 4.04 -16.37 -19.50
C PRO A 332 3.10 -17.37 -18.83
N ALA A 333 2.20 -16.90 -17.95
CA ALA A 333 1.19 -17.74 -17.33
C ALA A 333 0.10 -18.17 -18.32
N ALA A 334 -0.35 -17.27 -19.20
CA ALA A 334 -1.30 -17.61 -20.26
C ALA A 334 -0.71 -18.65 -21.23
N ASP A 335 0.58 -18.53 -21.56
CA ASP A 335 1.27 -19.43 -22.50
C ASP A 335 1.33 -20.89 -22.00
N VAL A 336 1.17 -21.11 -20.70
CA VAL A 336 1.17 -22.44 -20.07
C VAL A 336 -0.21 -22.82 -19.50
N ASP A 337 -1.28 -22.20 -20.00
CA ASP A 337 -2.68 -22.48 -19.66
C ASP A 337 -3.03 -22.36 -18.16
N VAL A 338 -2.37 -21.44 -17.43
CA VAL A 338 -2.90 -21.01 -16.13
C VAL A 338 -4.19 -20.24 -16.36
N ARG A 339 -5.18 -20.46 -15.50
CA ARG A 339 -6.52 -19.86 -15.59
C ARG A 339 -6.94 -19.25 -14.26
N SER A 340 -7.89 -18.31 -14.33
CA SER A 340 -8.60 -17.85 -13.14
C SER A 340 -9.27 -19.03 -12.43
N GLY A 341 -9.16 -19.07 -11.10
CA GLY A 341 -9.62 -20.17 -10.25
C GLY A 341 -8.57 -21.25 -9.95
N ASP A 342 -7.42 -21.25 -10.62
CA ASP A 342 -6.35 -22.20 -10.32
C ASP A 342 -5.71 -21.93 -8.95
N ALA A 343 -5.52 -22.96 -8.13
CA ALA A 343 -4.79 -22.85 -6.87
C ALA A 343 -3.28 -22.82 -7.12
N VAL A 344 -2.56 -21.86 -6.55
CA VAL A 344 -1.09 -21.80 -6.55
C VAL A 344 -0.60 -22.31 -5.20
N LEU A 345 0.00 -23.51 -5.22
CA LEU A 345 0.30 -24.28 -4.02
C LEU A 345 1.77 -24.19 -3.59
N ALA A 346 2.67 -23.88 -4.53
CA ALA A 346 4.09 -23.71 -4.26
C ALA A 346 4.76 -22.83 -5.32
N VAL A 347 5.83 -22.14 -4.93
CA VAL A 347 6.78 -21.51 -5.84
C VAL A 347 8.14 -22.18 -5.68
N ASN A 348 8.71 -22.64 -6.80
CA ASN A 348 9.87 -23.53 -6.80
C ASN A 348 9.60 -24.76 -5.90
N GLU A 349 10.35 -24.90 -4.81
CA GLU A 349 10.18 -25.98 -3.83
C GLU A 349 9.49 -25.49 -2.54
N GLU A 350 9.17 -24.20 -2.44
CA GLU A 350 8.59 -23.58 -1.27
C GLU A 350 7.04 -23.64 -1.32
N PRO A 351 6.38 -24.35 -0.39
CA PRO A 351 4.92 -24.35 -0.29
C PRO A 351 4.36 -22.97 0.04
N LEU A 352 3.18 -22.67 -0.48
CA LEU A 352 2.50 -21.40 -0.31
C LEU A 352 1.16 -21.59 0.41
N SER A 353 0.86 -20.65 1.30
CA SER A 353 -0.44 -20.51 1.97
C SER A 353 -1.09 -19.16 1.62
N ALA A 354 -2.31 -18.94 2.11
CA ALA A 354 -2.89 -17.59 2.11
C ALA A 354 -1.92 -16.60 2.80
N GLY A 355 -1.70 -15.43 2.20
CA GLY A 355 -0.75 -14.41 2.63
C GLY A 355 0.63 -14.49 1.97
N ASP A 356 0.94 -15.58 1.25
CA ASP A 356 2.29 -15.85 0.74
C ASP A 356 2.57 -15.33 -0.67
N ALA A 357 1.67 -14.55 -1.28
CA ALA A 357 1.88 -14.09 -2.67
C ALA A 357 3.23 -13.37 -2.83
N TRP A 358 3.67 -12.63 -1.80
CA TRP A 358 4.97 -11.94 -1.80
C TRP A 358 6.16 -12.88 -2.05
N LYS A 359 6.08 -14.17 -1.68
CA LYS A 359 7.15 -15.17 -1.92
C LYS A 359 7.35 -15.46 -3.40
N ILE A 360 6.27 -15.45 -4.19
CA ILE A 360 6.36 -15.52 -5.66
C ILE A 360 7.04 -14.26 -6.19
N GLY A 361 6.71 -13.10 -5.64
CA GLY A 361 7.30 -11.82 -6.00
C GLY A 361 8.80 -11.81 -5.76
N ARG A 362 9.21 -12.18 -4.55
CA ARG A 362 10.61 -12.35 -4.18
C ARG A 362 11.33 -13.32 -5.12
N ALA A 363 10.74 -14.49 -5.38
CA ALA A 363 11.32 -15.45 -6.32
C ALA A 363 11.46 -14.88 -7.74
N LEU A 364 10.60 -13.95 -8.16
CA LEU A 364 10.74 -13.24 -9.43
C LEU A 364 11.83 -12.18 -9.41
N GLU A 365 12.05 -11.49 -8.29
CA GLU A 365 13.07 -10.44 -8.19
C GLU A 365 14.48 -10.95 -8.47
N ASP A 366 14.77 -12.17 -8.04
CA ASP A 366 16.05 -12.83 -8.26
C ASP A 366 16.23 -13.32 -9.71
N ARG A 367 15.29 -13.05 -10.61
CA ARG A 367 15.27 -13.60 -11.97
C ARG A 367 15.36 -12.55 -13.06
N ALA A 368 16.25 -12.79 -14.01
CA ALA A 368 16.33 -12.02 -15.24
C ALA A 368 15.26 -12.48 -16.26
N PRO A 369 14.84 -11.61 -17.18
CA PRO A 369 14.02 -12.02 -18.32
C PRO A 369 14.68 -13.18 -19.10
N GLY A 370 13.89 -14.22 -19.38
CA GLY A 370 14.34 -15.47 -20.02
C GLY A 370 14.60 -16.61 -19.03
N GLU A 371 14.81 -16.33 -17.75
CA GLU A 371 14.93 -17.36 -16.72
C GLU A 371 13.58 -17.99 -16.38
N ARG A 372 13.60 -19.11 -15.65
CA ARG A 372 12.39 -19.89 -15.34
C ARG A 372 12.00 -19.78 -13.87
N LEU A 373 10.70 -19.63 -13.64
CA LEU A 373 10.05 -19.79 -12.33
C LEU A 373 9.21 -21.06 -12.36
N SER A 374 9.32 -21.91 -11.34
CA SER A 374 8.42 -23.05 -11.21
C SER A 374 7.25 -22.73 -10.31
N LEU A 375 6.03 -23.11 -10.70
CA LEU A 375 4.85 -23.06 -9.83
C LEU A 375 4.24 -24.46 -9.74
N LEU A 376 3.80 -24.85 -8.55
CA LEU A 376 2.90 -25.98 -8.38
C LEU A 376 1.48 -25.44 -8.39
N VAL A 377 0.67 -25.90 -9.34
CA VAL A 377 -0.68 -25.40 -9.58
C VAL A 377 -1.68 -26.55 -9.46
N GLY A 378 -2.87 -26.26 -8.93
CA GLY A 378 -3.98 -27.18 -8.84
C GLY A 378 -5.25 -26.64 -9.49
N ARG A 379 -6.02 -27.51 -10.14
CA ARG A 379 -7.34 -27.23 -10.70
C ARG A 379 -8.20 -28.48 -10.53
N GLU A 380 -9.34 -28.34 -9.89
CA GLU A 380 -10.18 -29.49 -9.50
C GLU A 380 -9.36 -30.52 -8.70
N ASP A 381 -9.26 -31.76 -9.18
CA ASP A 381 -8.50 -32.84 -8.51
C ASP A 381 -7.06 -32.99 -9.05
N ASP A 382 -6.68 -32.21 -10.07
CA ASP A 382 -5.36 -32.29 -10.69
C ASP A 382 -4.38 -31.30 -10.06
N ILE A 383 -3.15 -31.78 -9.81
CA ILE A 383 -2.02 -30.95 -9.36
C ILE A 383 -0.84 -31.20 -10.29
N TRP A 384 -0.27 -30.15 -10.86
CA TRP A 384 0.87 -30.25 -11.77
C TRP A 384 1.86 -29.11 -11.59
N ARG A 385 3.09 -29.35 -12.04
CA ARG A 385 4.18 -28.38 -11.97
C ARG A 385 4.35 -27.69 -13.31
N LEU A 386 4.35 -26.36 -13.28
CA LEU A 386 4.58 -25.49 -14.42
C LEU A 386 5.99 -24.88 -14.38
N GLN A 387 6.50 -24.53 -15.55
CA GLN A 387 7.73 -23.78 -15.75
C GLN A 387 7.40 -22.54 -16.58
N LEU A 388 7.41 -21.37 -15.93
CA LEU A 388 7.10 -20.10 -16.55
C LEU A 388 8.39 -19.38 -16.93
N VAL A 389 8.49 -18.90 -18.18
CA VAL A 389 9.62 -18.07 -18.61
C VAL A 389 9.36 -16.63 -18.21
N VAL A 390 10.17 -16.09 -17.30
CA VAL A 390 10.06 -14.71 -16.81
C VAL A 390 10.25 -13.74 -17.97
N ARG A 391 9.38 -12.74 -18.08
CA ARG A 391 9.47 -11.66 -19.06
C ARG A 391 9.56 -10.31 -18.36
N THR A 392 9.85 -9.27 -19.12
CA THR A 392 9.68 -7.89 -18.67
C THR A 392 8.20 -7.51 -18.74
N ASN A 393 7.69 -6.84 -17.72
CA ASN A 393 6.29 -6.41 -17.70
C ASN A 393 5.98 -5.44 -18.86
N PRO A 394 5.03 -5.77 -19.76
CA PRO A 394 4.69 -4.91 -20.90
C PRO A 394 3.99 -3.60 -20.51
N THR A 395 3.35 -3.51 -19.33
CA THR A 395 2.52 -2.34 -18.98
C THR A 395 3.29 -1.06 -18.66
N TRP A 396 4.63 -1.13 -18.51
CA TRP A 396 5.47 0.06 -18.31
C TRP A 396 6.07 0.62 -19.59
N VAL A 397 5.82 -0.02 -20.74
CA VAL A 397 6.02 0.60 -22.05
C VAL A 397 4.86 1.58 -22.25
N ILE A 398 4.96 2.74 -21.61
CA ILE A 398 4.03 3.86 -21.81
C ILE A 398 4.19 4.28 -23.28
N HIS A 399 3.19 3.97 -24.10
CA HIS A 399 2.99 4.65 -25.38
C HIS A 399 2.43 6.05 -25.16
#